data_AF-A0A2N1QPZ7-F1
#
_entry.id   AF-A0A2N1QPZ7-F1
#
_cell.length_a   1.000
_cell.length_b   1.000
_cell.length_c   1.000
_cell.angle_alpha   90.00
_cell.angle_beta   90.00
_cell.angle_gamma   90.00
#
_symmetry.space_group_name_H-M   'P 1'
#
loop_
_entity.id
_entity.type
_entity.pdbx_description
1 polymer ?
#
loop_
_entity_poly.entity_id
_entity_poly.type
_entity_poly.pdbx_seq_one_letter_code
_entity_poly.pdbx_strand_id
1 'polypeptide(L)'
;MKLGFGIGDLGGNLFFTVIGFYLLFFLTDIVHLSAALAGTVLMIGKIWDAVTDPITGYVSDRTRSRWGRRRPYMFVGAIVSFFTMGMMFTRPSFQSQTTLFVYLTFLYCLLNTAYTLVNIPYAALLPELTDDYNERTLLTAYRMSFAVLGTFVGAGAVMPIIDLFAPSVDLGWSVMGYIMGAVMLLTTLITIWAVREPQHLENQPEKGFFTTYTEALKNKVFLTALFPWAFFIAGTSMVQGALVYYFTYIFGNGGLFQMALVLLLATSLLCIPIWVKISERIGKKACYMIGMGIMGVGVMVFSLLGEIIGPTA
;
A
#
# COMPACT_ATOMS: atom_id res chain seq x y z
N MET A 1 -10.33 10.97 -16.54
CA MET A 1 -10.74 10.80 -15.14
C MET A 1 -10.56 9.37 -14.64
N LYS A 2 -11.27 8.35 -15.18
CA LYS A 2 -11.19 6.96 -14.69
C LYS A 2 -9.77 6.36 -14.70
N LEU A 3 -9.05 6.49 -15.82
CA LEU A 3 -7.65 6.06 -15.95
C LEU A 3 -6.71 6.86 -15.05
N GLY A 4 -6.82 8.20 -15.06
CA GLY A 4 -5.98 9.06 -14.25
C GLY A 4 -6.16 8.88 -12.75
N PHE A 5 -7.38 8.55 -12.30
CA PHE A 5 -7.63 8.16 -10.92
C PHE A 5 -6.99 6.81 -10.60
N GLY A 6 -7.17 5.80 -11.46
CA GLY A 6 -6.57 4.48 -11.24
C GLY A 6 -5.04 4.49 -11.16
N ILE A 7 -4.38 5.31 -11.98
CA ILE A 7 -2.91 5.45 -11.99
C ILE A 7 -2.34 5.84 -10.61
N GLY A 8 -3.07 6.62 -9.80
CA GLY A 8 -2.63 6.98 -8.45
C GLY A 8 -2.45 5.78 -7.52
N ASP A 9 -3.29 4.74 -7.65
CA ASP A 9 -3.19 3.54 -6.81
C ASP A 9 -1.97 2.68 -7.18
N LEU A 10 -1.43 2.83 -8.40
CA LEU A 10 -0.18 2.19 -8.80
C LEU A 10 0.95 2.63 -7.87
N GLY A 11 1.15 3.94 -7.72
CA GLY A 11 2.20 4.48 -6.85
C GLY A 11 2.02 4.05 -5.40
N GLY A 12 0.77 4.02 -4.92
CA GLY A 12 0.49 3.63 -3.55
C GLY A 12 0.74 2.15 -3.24
N ASN A 13 0.38 1.25 -4.16
CA ASN A 13 0.63 -0.17 -3.99
C ASN A 13 2.10 -0.54 -4.25
N LEU A 14 2.77 0.18 -5.14
CA LEU A 14 4.20 0.07 -5.35
C LEU A 14 4.96 0.37 -4.04
N PHE A 15 4.60 1.45 -3.34
CA PHE A 15 5.16 1.75 -2.01
C PHE A 15 4.98 0.59 -1.03
N PHE A 16 3.74 0.12 -0.85
CA PHE A 16 3.44 -0.98 0.06
C PHE A 16 4.23 -2.24 -0.25
N THR A 17 4.39 -2.55 -1.54
CA THR A 17 5.09 -3.75 -1.98
C THR A 17 6.59 -3.64 -1.76
N VAL A 18 7.20 -2.53 -2.18
CA VAL A 18 8.64 -2.31 -2.02
C VAL A 18 9.01 -2.31 -0.53
N ILE A 19 8.24 -1.61 0.30
CA ILE A 19 8.47 -1.55 1.75
C ILE A 19 8.22 -2.92 2.41
N GLY A 20 7.15 -3.61 2.02
CA GLY A 20 6.78 -4.89 2.61
C GLY A 20 7.78 -6.00 2.34
N PHE A 21 8.32 -6.09 1.12
CA PHE A 21 9.23 -7.17 0.74
C PHE A 21 10.71 -6.84 0.95
N TYR A 22 11.14 -5.61 0.67
CA TYR A 22 12.56 -5.28 0.58
C TYR A 22 13.10 -4.44 1.73
N LEU A 23 12.26 -3.72 2.48
CA LEU A 23 12.77 -2.80 3.50
C LEU A 23 13.52 -3.54 4.61
N LEU A 24 12.94 -4.64 5.14
CA LEU A 24 13.58 -5.41 6.19
C LEU A 24 14.94 -5.95 5.72
N PHE A 25 14.98 -6.55 4.53
CA PHE A 25 16.19 -7.05 3.88
C PHE A 25 17.24 -5.95 3.70
N PHE A 26 16.84 -4.78 3.21
CA PHE A 26 17.76 -3.66 3.04
C PHE A 26 18.37 -3.22 4.38
N LEU A 27 17.56 -3.12 5.45
CA LEU A 27 18.05 -2.72 6.77
C LEU A 27 19.01 -3.76 7.37
N THR A 28 18.75 -5.06 7.21
CA THR A 28 19.56 -6.13 7.81
C THR A 28 20.79 -6.49 6.98
N ASP A 29 20.64 -6.68 5.67
CA ASP A 29 21.65 -7.30 4.82
C ASP A 29 22.53 -6.27 4.10
N ILE A 30 22.01 -5.08 3.80
CA ILE A 30 22.77 -4.02 3.09
C ILE A 30 23.32 -2.99 4.07
N VAL A 31 22.47 -2.52 4.98
CA VAL A 31 22.83 -1.50 5.97
C VAL A 31 23.47 -2.12 7.22
N HIS A 32 23.31 -3.43 7.44
CA HIS A 32 23.83 -4.17 8.59
C HIS A 32 23.33 -3.65 9.93
N LEU A 33 22.06 -3.24 9.98
CA LEU A 33 21.36 -2.97 11.23
C LEU A 33 20.95 -4.31 11.87
N SER A 34 21.10 -4.44 13.19
CA SER A 34 20.65 -5.65 13.88
C SER A 34 19.18 -5.95 13.61
N ALA A 35 18.82 -7.22 13.40
CA ALA A 35 17.46 -7.63 13.07
C ALA A 35 16.41 -7.17 14.12
N ALA A 36 16.80 -7.14 15.41
CA ALA A 36 15.95 -6.63 16.48
C ALA A 36 15.65 -5.13 16.31
N LEU A 37 16.66 -4.32 15.98
CA LEU A 37 16.47 -2.89 15.72
C LEU A 37 15.69 -2.67 14.42
N ALA A 38 15.99 -3.41 13.35
CA ALA A 38 15.27 -3.31 12.07
C ALA A 38 13.77 -3.63 12.23
N GLY A 39 13.43 -4.71 12.96
CA GLY A 39 12.03 -5.01 13.30
C GLY A 39 11.38 -3.91 14.13
N THR A 40 12.14 -3.29 15.05
CA THR A 40 11.65 -2.16 15.85
C THR A 40 11.38 -0.91 14.98
N VAL A 41 12.22 -0.62 13.98
CA VAL A 41 11.98 0.47 12.99
C VAL A 41 10.63 0.27 12.30
N LEU A 42 10.37 -0.95 11.81
CA LEU A 42 9.11 -1.29 11.15
C LEU A 42 7.91 -1.14 12.09
N MET A 43 8.06 -1.60 13.34
CA MET A 43 7.02 -1.48 14.37
C MET A 43 6.70 0.00 14.67
N ILE A 44 7.73 0.83 14.86
CA ILE A 44 7.56 2.27 15.10
C ILE A 44 6.85 2.93 13.93
N GLY A 45 7.24 2.60 12.69
CA GLY A 45 6.57 3.16 11.52
C GLY A 45 5.10 2.76 11.40
N LYS A 46 4.71 1.53 11.79
CA LYS A 46 3.31 1.12 11.85
C LYS A 46 2.50 1.85 12.92
N ILE A 47 3.10 2.09 14.09
CA ILE A 47 2.48 2.91 15.15
C ILE A 47 2.34 4.35 14.69
N TRP A 48 3.35 4.87 13.98
CA TRP A 48 3.32 6.20 13.40
C TRP A 48 2.20 6.34 12.36
N ASP A 49 2.07 5.38 11.44
CA ASP A 49 0.97 5.33 10.45
C ASP A 49 -0.40 5.40 11.13
N ALA A 50 -0.61 4.61 12.19
CA ALA A 50 -1.86 4.57 12.93
C ALA A 50 -2.25 5.94 13.54
N VAL A 51 -1.27 6.82 13.78
CA VAL A 51 -1.48 8.17 14.30
C VAL A 51 -1.58 9.20 13.17
N THR A 52 -0.70 9.14 12.17
CA THR A 52 -0.70 10.08 11.05
C THR A 52 -1.94 9.97 10.18
N ASP A 53 -2.51 8.77 10.08
CA ASP A 53 -3.66 8.50 9.22
C ASP A 53 -4.89 9.33 9.63
N PRO A 54 -5.41 9.22 10.87
CA PRO A 54 -6.52 10.04 11.34
C PRO A 54 -6.24 11.55 11.31
N ILE A 55 -5.01 11.96 11.66
CA ILE A 55 -4.61 13.38 11.71
C ILE A 55 -4.68 13.97 10.30
N THR A 56 -4.10 13.28 9.32
CA THR A 56 -4.08 13.74 7.93
C THR A 56 -5.49 13.75 7.33
N GLY A 57 -6.31 12.74 7.65
CA GLY A 57 -7.73 12.75 7.28
C GLY A 57 -8.43 14.00 7.79
N TYR A 58 -8.31 14.30 9.09
CA TYR A 58 -8.92 15.46 9.70
C TYR A 58 -8.42 16.81 9.15
N VAL A 59 -7.11 16.95 8.95
CA VAL A 59 -6.49 18.20 8.45
C VAL A 59 -6.84 18.41 6.97
N SER A 60 -6.72 17.36 6.15
CA SER A 60 -7.11 17.42 4.73
C SER A 60 -8.59 17.72 4.58
N ASP A 61 -9.43 17.27 5.52
CA ASP A 61 -10.85 17.54 5.50
C ASP A 61 -11.24 18.99 5.85
N ARG A 62 -10.33 19.75 6.45
CA ARG A 62 -10.60 21.11 6.93
C ARG A 62 -9.95 22.21 6.10
N THR A 63 -9.10 21.82 5.17
CA THR A 63 -8.27 22.78 4.47
C THR A 63 -9.01 23.47 3.34
N ARG A 64 -9.00 24.80 3.36
CA ARG A 64 -9.54 25.63 2.29
C ARG A 64 -8.36 26.24 1.53
N SER A 65 -8.12 25.75 0.32
CA SER A 65 -7.09 26.29 -0.57
C SER A 65 -7.66 26.62 -1.94
N ARG A 66 -7.07 27.63 -2.60
CA ARG A 66 -7.42 28.04 -3.96
C ARG A 66 -7.21 26.94 -5.00
N TRP A 67 -6.42 25.92 -4.67
CA TRP A 67 -6.10 24.79 -5.56
C TRP A 67 -6.97 23.56 -5.32
N GLY A 68 -7.93 23.63 -4.40
CA GLY A 68 -8.72 22.49 -3.92
C GLY A 68 -8.34 22.11 -2.49
N ARG A 69 -9.19 21.33 -1.82
CA ARG A 69 -9.02 20.95 -0.41
C ARG A 69 -7.96 19.86 -0.25
N ARG A 70 -7.89 18.92 -1.19
CA ARG A 70 -7.01 17.72 -1.12
C ARG A 70 -5.78 17.78 -2.00
N ARG A 71 -5.83 18.51 -3.13
CA ARG A 71 -4.73 18.61 -4.09
C ARG A 71 -3.40 19.14 -3.52
N PRO A 72 -3.36 20.16 -2.64
CA PRO A 72 -2.09 20.64 -2.06
C PRO A 72 -1.37 19.56 -1.24
N TYR A 73 -2.12 18.76 -0.48
CA TYR A 73 -1.57 17.66 0.33
C TYR A 73 -0.98 16.57 -0.55
N MET A 74 -1.70 16.16 -1.59
CA MET A 74 -1.19 15.17 -2.53
C MET A 74 0.06 15.67 -3.26
N PHE A 75 0.13 16.95 -3.61
CA PHE A 75 1.30 17.52 -4.28
C PHE A 75 2.53 17.55 -3.37
N VAL A 76 2.37 18.05 -2.14
CA VAL A 76 3.46 18.08 -1.16
C VAL A 76 3.89 16.67 -0.79
N GLY A 77 2.94 15.78 -0.50
CA GLY A 77 3.20 14.38 -0.20
C GLY A 77 3.94 13.66 -1.32
N ALA A 78 3.58 13.91 -2.58
CA ALA A 78 4.26 13.32 -3.73
C ALA A 78 5.72 13.74 -3.82
N ILE A 79 6.02 15.04 -3.67
CA ILE A 79 7.39 15.56 -3.70
C ILE A 79 8.20 14.99 -2.53
N VAL A 80 7.65 15.04 -1.32
CA VAL A 80 8.35 14.51 -0.13
C VAL A 80 8.57 13.00 -0.29
N SER A 81 7.61 12.25 -0.85
CA SER A 81 7.75 10.81 -1.09
C SER A 81 8.88 10.48 -2.05
N PHE A 82 9.11 11.29 -3.09
CA PHE A 82 10.23 11.11 -4.02
C PHE A 82 11.59 11.17 -3.30
N PHE A 83 11.81 12.24 -2.54
CA PHE A 83 13.08 12.43 -1.83
C PHE A 83 13.27 11.41 -0.71
N THR A 84 12.23 11.17 0.07
CA THR A 84 12.32 10.24 1.21
C THR A 84 12.47 8.79 0.76
N MET A 85 11.84 8.38 -0.33
CA MET A 85 12.01 7.03 -0.89
C MET A 85 13.44 6.83 -1.40
N GLY A 86 14.01 7.81 -2.12
CA GLY A 86 15.41 7.77 -2.54
C GLY A 86 16.39 7.75 -1.37
N MET A 87 16.16 8.61 -0.37
CA MET A 87 17.00 8.67 0.83
C MET A 87 16.91 7.40 1.68
N MET A 88 15.74 6.76 1.78
CA MET A 88 15.55 5.55 2.58
C MET A 88 16.40 4.38 2.08
N PHE A 89 16.54 4.23 0.76
CA PHE A 89 17.36 3.19 0.14
C PHE A 89 18.81 3.63 -0.14
N THR A 90 19.20 4.81 0.33
CA THR A 90 20.60 5.25 0.29
C THR A 90 21.30 4.80 1.55
N ARG A 91 22.37 4.01 1.42
CA ARG A 91 23.15 3.54 2.58
C ARG A 91 23.83 4.72 3.29
N PRO A 92 23.49 5.00 4.57
CA PRO A 92 24.20 6.04 5.31
C PRO A 92 25.57 5.53 5.78
N SER A 93 26.57 6.40 5.82
CA SER A 93 27.96 6.06 6.17
C SER A 93 28.25 6.04 7.68
N PHE A 94 27.22 5.92 8.53
CA PHE A 94 27.37 5.97 9.99
C PHE A 94 27.89 4.63 10.55
N GLN A 95 28.90 4.68 11.44
CA GLN A 95 29.45 3.49 12.10
C GLN A 95 28.68 3.08 13.38
N SER A 96 27.96 4.02 14.01
CA SER A 96 27.21 3.77 15.25
C SER A 96 25.82 3.19 14.94
N GLN A 97 25.52 2.01 15.50
CA GLN A 97 24.22 1.33 15.37
C GLN A 97 23.06 2.18 15.92
N THR A 98 23.27 2.92 17.00
CA THR A 98 22.22 3.77 17.59
C THR A 98 21.89 4.96 16.69
N THR A 99 22.92 5.63 16.15
CA THR A 99 22.73 6.75 15.21
C THR A 99 22.05 6.28 13.94
N LEU A 100 22.47 5.13 13.42
CA LEU A 100 21.88 4.46 12.27
C LEU A 100 20.40 4.17 12.49
N PHE A 101 20.06 3.56 13.63
CA PHE A 101 18.67 3.26 14.02
C PHE A 101 17.80 4.52 14.09
N VAL A 102 18.25 5.57 14.77
CA VAL A 102 17.48 6.82 14.90
C VAL A 102 17.29 7.49 13.54
N TYR A 103 18.32 7.53 12.71
CA TYR A 103 18.26 8.11 11.37
C TYR A 103 17.28 7.37 10.46
N LEU A 104 17.36 6.04 10.40
CA LEU A 104 16.48 5.21 9.59
C LEU A 104 15.04 5.25 10.09
N THR A 105 14.83 5.27 11.41
CA THR A 105 13.50 5.43 11.99
C THR A 105 12.88 6.76 11.59
N PHE A 106 13.64 7.85 11.70
CA PHE A 106 13.17 9.17 11.31
C PHE A 106 12.82 9.25 9.83
N LEU A 107 13.70 8.74 8.94
CA LEU A 107 13.43 8.68 7.51
C LEU A 107 12.20 7.84 7.19
N TYR A 108 12.05 6.68 7.85
CA TYR A 108 10.90 5.82 7.63
C TYR A 108 9.59 6.48 8.07
N CYS A 109 9.56 7.15 9.23
CA CYS A 109 8.41 7.94 9.66
C CYS A 109 8.09 9.09 8.70
N LEU A 110 9.11 9.77 8.16
CA LEU A 110 8.92 10.86 7.20
C LEU A 110 8.35 10.34 5.87
N LEU A 111 8.86 9.21 5.39
CA LEU A 111 8.36 8.51 4.21
C LEU A 111 6.90 8.05 4.38
N ASN A 112 6.59 7.45 5.53
CA ASN A 112 5.23 7.06 5.90
C ASN A 112 4.27 8.26 5.98
N THR A 113 4.73 9.39 6.53
CA THR A 113 3.96 10.63 6.55
C THR A 113 3.68 11.13 5.13
N ALA A 114 4.68 11.12 4.26
CA ALA A 114 4.53 11.52 2.85
C ALA A 114 3.54 10.61 2.11
N TYR A 115 3.64 9.30 2.33
CA TYR A 115 2.70 8.31 1.81
C TYR A 115 1.26 8.59 2.29
N THR A 116 1.09 8.81 3.59
CA THR A 116 -0.21 9.12 4.22
C THR A 116 -0.84 10.38 3.63
N LEU A 117 -0.05 11.44 3.42
CA LEU A 117 -0.48 12.71 2.81
C LEU A 117 -0.99 12.56 1.37
N VAL A 118 -0.57 11.51 0.66
CA VAL A 118 -1.09 11.20 -0.67
C VAL A 118 -2.27 10.25 -0.58
N ASN A 119 -2.11 9.14 0.13
CA ASN A 119 -3.05 8.02 0.11
C ASN A 119 -4.41 8.36 0.73
N ILE A 120 -4.42 9.12 1.83
CA ILE A 120 -5.67 9.46 2.52
C ILE A 120 -6.53 10.42 1.70
N PRO A 121 -6.02 11.56 1.22
CA PRO A 121 -6.82 12.44 0.37
C PRO A 121 -7.22 11.74 -0.93
N TYR A 122 -6.36 10.89 -1.49
CA TYR A 122 -6.67 10.09 -2.67
C TYR A 122 -7.84 9.11 -2.44
N ALA A 123 -7.82 8.35 -1.35
CA ALA A 123 -8.87 7.41 -1.01
C ALA A 123 -10.20 8.11 -0.70
N ALA A 124 -10.13 9.28 -0.05
CA ALA A 124 -11.30 10.09 0.26
C ALA A 124 -11.91 10.77 -0.98
N LEU A 125 -11.14 10.98 -2.05
CA LEU A 125 -11.62 11.55 -3.30
C LEU A 125 -12.58 10.60 -4.03
N LEU A 126 -12.37 9.29 -3.97
CA LEU A 126 -13.19 8.29 -4.67
C LEU A 126 -14.72 8.48 -4.52
N PRO A 127 -15.30 8.61 -3.29
CA PRO A 127 -16.73 8.83 -3.12
C PRO A 127 -17.22 10.20 -3.60
N GLU A 128 -16.36 11.21 -3.72
CA GLU A 128 -16.75 12.56 -4.16
C GLU A 128 -16.79 12.70 -5.69
N LEU A 129 -16.18 11.77 -6.43
CA LEU A 129 -16.04 11.88 -7.88
C LEU A 129 -17.27 11.43 -8.66
N THR A 130 -18.12 10.60 -8.08
CA THR A 130 -19.36 10.14 -8.72
C THR A 130 -20.37 9.69 -7.69
N ASP A 131 -21.60 10.17 -7.82
CA ASP A 131 -22.76 9.71 -7.04
C ASP A 131 -23.36 8.41 -7.62
N ASP A 132 -22.96 8.03 -8.85
CA ASP A 132 -23.46 6.82 -9.50
C ASP A 132 -22.75 5.57 -8.95
N TYR A 133 -23.58 4.66 -8.42
CA TYR A 133 -23.17 3.39 -7.86
C TYR A 133 -22.39 2.49 -8.83
N ASN A 134 -22.75 2.49 -10.11
CA ASN A 134 -22.10 1.67 -11.14
C ASN A 134 -20.76 2.29 -11.54
N GLU A 135 -20.70 3.62 -11.68
CA GLU A 135 -19.45 4.31 -11.98
C GLU A 135 -18.43 4.17 -10.86
N ARG A 136 -18.86 4.23 -9.59
CA ARG A 136 -17.97 4.01 -8.44
C ARG A 136 -17.37 2.61 -8.43
N THR A 137 -18.15 1.61 -8.83
CA THR A 137 -17.70 0.22 -8.93
C THR A 137 -16.66 0.07 -10.06
N LEU A 138 -16.91 0.68 -11.22
CA LEU A 138 -15.95 0.72 -12.33
C LEU A 138 -14.65 1.47 -11.95
N LEU A 139 -14.74 2.62 -11.29
CA LEU A 139 -13.57 3.36 -10.80
C LEU A 139 -12.72 2.51 -9.86
N THR A 140 -13.37 1.78 -8.94
CA THR A 140 -12.68 0.87 -8.02
C THR A 140 -12.02 -0.29 -8.77
N ALA A 141 -12.66 -0.83 -9.82
CA ALA A 141 -12.07 -1.87 -10.65
C ALA A 141 -10.81 -1.37 -11.37
N TYR A 142 -10.84 -0.19 -12.00
CA TYR A 142 -9.65 0.43 -12.58
C TYR A 142 -8.55 0.63 -11.53
N ARG A 143 -8.93 1.12 -10.35
CA ARG A 143 -8.03 1.33 -9.21
C ARG A 143 -7.29 0.04 -8.85
N MET A 144 -8.02 -1.05 -8.66
CA MET A 144 -7.46 -2.36 -8.32
C MET A 144 -6.58 -2.93 -9.44
N SER A 145 -6.94 -2.73 -10.71
CA SER A 145 -6.08 -3.17 -11.82
C SER A 145 -4.71 -2.47 -11.81
N PHE A 146 -4.70 -1.16 -11.55
CA PHE A 146 -3.44 -0.42 -11.40
C PHE A 146 -2.69 -0.75 -10.11
N ALA A 147 -3.39 -1.08 -9.02
CA ALA A 147 -2.80 -1.60 -7.79
C ALA A 147 -2.00 -2.90 -8.04
N VAL A 148 -2.60 -3.82 -8.79
CA VAL A 148 -1.97 -5.09 -9.20
C VAL A 148 -0.71 -4.84 -10.03
N LEU A 149 -0.79 -3.91 -11.00
CA LEU A 149 0.39 -3.51 -11.79
C LEU A 149 1.48 -2.86 -10.92
N GLY A 150 1.12 -2.00 -9.97
CA GLY A 150 2.06 -1.37 -9.05
C GLY A 150 2.76 -2.39 -8.15
N THR A 151 2.01 -3.39 -7.69
CA THR A 151 2.55 -4.53 -6.93
C THR A 151 3.51 -5.35 -7.78
N PHE A 152 3.15 -5.64 -9.04
CA PHE A 152 4.01 -6.39 -9.95
C PHE A 152 5.34 -5.66 -10.21
N VAL A 153 5.27 -4.36 -10.50
CA VAL A 153 6.48 -3.53 -10.69
C VAL A 153 7.29 -3.46 -9.40
N GLY A 154 6.66 -3.24 -8.25
CA GLY A 154 7.32 -3.15 -6.96
C GLY A 154 7.99 -4.46 -6.52
N ALA A 155 7.44 -5.63 -6.84
CA ALA A 155 8.01 -6.93 -6.50
C ALA A 155 8.98 -7.47 -7.57
N GLY A 156 8.76 -7.14 -8.84
CA GLY A 156 9.52 -7.73 -9.96
C GLY A 156 10.67 -6.86 -10.46
N ALA A 157 10.52 -5.53 -10.43
CA ALA A 157 11.49 -4.62 -11.05
C ALA A 157 12.65 -4.23 -10.13
N VAL A 158 12.52 -4.41 -8.80
CA VAL A 158 13.53 -3.98 -7.82
C VAL A 158 14.89 -4.65 -8.05
N MET A 159 14.94 -5.99 -8.10
CA MET A 159 16.21 -6.72 -8.26
C MET A 159 16.89 -6.46 -9.61
N PRO A 160 16.20 -6.54 -10.77
CA PRO A 160 16.80 -6.21 -12.06
C PRO A 160 17.36 -4.79 -12.12
N ILE A 161 16.69 -3.80 -11.50
CA ILE A 161 17.20 -2.43 -11.46
C ILE A 161 18.51 -2.37 -10.69
N ILE A 162 18.63 -3.06 -9.56
CA ILE A 162 19.86 -3.09 -8.75
C ILE A 162 21.00 -3.78 -9.53
N ASP A 163 20.71 -4.89 -10.20
CA ASP A 163 21.69 -5.67 -10.97
C ASP A 163 22.30 -4.90 -12.15
N LEU A 164 21.54 -3.97 -12.74
CA LEU A 164 22.04 -3.09 -13.82
C LEU A 164 23.18 -2.17 -13.37
N PHE A 165 23.32 -1.92 -12.06
CA PHE A 165 24.38 -1.07 -11.48
C PHE A 165 25.49 -1.90 -10.81
N ALA A 166 25.55 -3.20 -11.05
CA ALA A 166 26.65 -4.05 -10.60
C ALA A 166 28.00 -3.56 -11.18
N PRO A 167 29.10 -3.55 -10.39
CA PRO A 167 29.26 -4.18 -9.07
C PRO A 167 28.87 -3.30 -7.86
N SER A 168 28.44 -2.05 -8.06
CA SER A 168 28.14 -1.11 -6.97
C SER A 168 26.72 -1.29 -6.41
N VAL A 169 26.53 -2.33 -5.59
CA VAL A 169 25.22 -2.69 -4.99
C VAL A 169 24.59 -1.52 -4.23
N ASP A 170 25.38 -0.77 -3.45
CA ASP A 170 24.89 0.40 -2.69
C ASP A 170 24.29 1.50 -3.59
N LEU A 171 24.88 1.71 -4.77
CA LEU A 171 24.38 2.65 -5.77
C LEU A 171 23.09 2.13 -6.42
N GLY A 172 23.02 0.83 -6.70
CA GLY A 172 21.82 0.17 -7.23
C GLY A 172 20.59 0.37 -6.34
N TRP A 173 20.74 0.19 -5.03
CA TRP A 173 19.66 0.44 -4.06
C TRP A 173 19.22 1.91 -4.03
N SER A 174 20.18 2.83 -4.01
CA SER A 174 19.91 4.26 -4.01
C SER A 174 19.13 4.68 -5.26
N VAL A 175 19.60 4.26 -6.44
CA VAL A 175 18.96 4.56 -7.73
C VAL A 175 17.56 3.93 -7.81
N MET A 176 17.40 2.68 -7.35
CA MET A 176 16.10 2.03 -7.26
C MET A 176 15.13 2.85 -6.41
N GLY A 177 15.56 3.32 -5.23
CA GLY A 177 14.75 4.17 -4.36
C GLY A 177 14.27 5.44 -5.07
N TYR A 178 15.15 6.13 -5.81
CA TYR A 178 14.77 7.32 -6.59
C TYR A 178 13.86 7.01 -7.77
N ILE A 179 14.07 5.89 -8.49
CA ILE A 179 13.19 5.47 -9.59
C ILE A 179 11.79 5.17 -9.04
N MET A 180 11.69 4.41 -7.95
CA MET A 180 10.41 4.08 -7.31
C MET A 180 9.72 5.34 -6.78
N GLY A 181 10.48 6.23 -6.13
CA GLY A 181 9.99 7.54 -5.72
C GLY A 181 9.49 8.37 -6.91
N ALA A 182 10.16 8.31 -8.06
CA ALA A 182 9.75 9.04 -9.27
C ALA A 182 8.44 8.49 -9.83
N VAL A 183 8.26 7.16 -9.81
CA VAL A 183 6.99 6.53 -10.20
C VAL A 183 5.87 6.98 -9.26
N MET A 184 6.10 7.01 -7.94
CA MET A 184 5.12 7.52 -6.95
C MET A 184 4.77 9.00 -7.20
N LEU A 185 5.77 9.83 -7.48
CA LEU A 185 5.57 11.25 -7.81
C LEU A 185 4.75 11.41 -9.09
N LEU A 186 5.16 10.78 -10.18
CA LEU A 186 4.51 10.90 -11.49
C LEU A 186 3.08 10.39 -11.47
N THR A 187 2.83 9.24 -10.86
CA THR A 187 1.47 8.67 -10.72
C THR A 187 0.55 9.60 -9.93
N THR A 188 1.05 10.19 -8.85
CA THR A 188 0.29 11.15 -8.04
C THR A 188 0.03 12.46 -8.81
N LEU A 189 1.03 12.99 -9.52
CA LEU A 189 0.88 14.19 -10.35
C LEU A 189 -0.13 13.97 -11.48
N ILE A 190 -0.07 12.83 -12.17
CA ILE A 190 -1.05 12.44 -13.19
C ILE A 190 -2.46 12.43 -12.57
N THR A 191 -2.60 11.89 -11.36
CA THR A 191 -3.88 11.87 -10.64
C THR A 191 -4.39 13.28 -10.33
N ILE A 192 -3.54 14.15 -9.79
CA ILE A 192 -3.89 15.55 -9.47
C ILE A 192 -4.36 16.29 -10.72
N TRP A 193 -3.70 16.08 -11.85
CA TRP A 193 -4.01 16.77 -13.11
C TRP A 193 -5.25 16.18 -13.80
N ALA A 194 -5.39 14.85 -13.79
CA ALA A 194 -6.48 14.15 -14.46
C ALA A 194 -7.81 14.18 -13.70
N VAL A 195 -7.79 14.48 -12.40
CA VAL A 195 -8.96 14.47 -11.54
C VAL A 195 -9.26 15.88 -11.04
N ARG A 196 -10.34 16.49 -11.55
CA ARG A 196 -10.86 17.77 -11.02
C ARG A 196 -11.64 17.51 -9.74
N GLU A 197 -11.18 18.11 -8.65
CA GLU A 197 -11.85 18.08 -7.36
C GLU A 197 -13.15 18.89 -7.45
N PRO A 198 -14.31 18.31 -7.08
CA PRO A 198 -15.56 19.06 -7.01
C PRO A 198 -15.44 20.19 -5.98
N GLN A 199 -15.86 21.40 -6.31
CA GLN A 199 -15.86 22.50 -5.35
C GLN A 199 -16.93 22.25 -4.29
N HIS A 200 -16.52 21.85 -3.08
CA HIS A 200 -17.42 21.76 -1.93
C HIS A 200 -17.54 23.14 -1.28
N LEU A 201 -18.73 23.73 -1.38
CA LEU A 201 -19.09 25.05 -0.84
C LEU A 201 -19.71 24.99 0.57
N GLU A 202 -19.92 23.80 1.14
CA GLU A 202 -20.68 23.67 2.39
C GLU A 202 -19.84 23.83 3.66
N ASN A 203 -20.28 24.76 4.51
CA ASN A 203 -19.81 24.99 5.87
C ASN A 203 -20.35 23.90 6.80
N GLN A 204 -19.69 22.75 6.91
CA GLN A 204 -20.01 21.84 8.01
C GLN A 204 -19.46 22.40 9.34
N PRO A 205 -20.24 22.34 10.44
CA PRO A 205 -19.83 22.88 11.74
C PRO A 205 -18.57 22.17 12.24
N GLU A 206 -17.61 22.97 12.73
CA GLU A 206 -16.30 22.51 13.17
C GLU A 206 -16.38 21.64 14.44
N LYS A 207 -16.62 20.34 14.30
CA LYS A 207 -16.49 19.39 15.42
C LYS A 207 -15.03 19.08 15.73
N GLY A 208 -14.60 19.19 16.98
CA GLY A 208 -13.23 18.89 17.42
C GLY A 208 -12.73 17.48 17.02
N PHE A 209 -11.41 17.32 16.89
CA PHE A 209 -10.77 16.06 16.44
C PHE A 209 -11.25 14.86 17.26
N PHE A 210 -11.19 14.99 18.58
CA PHE A 210 -11.61 13.93 19.50
C PHE A 210 -13.11 13.66 19.46
N THR A 211 -13.96 14.67 19.22
CA THR A 211 -15.41 14.44 19.10
C THR A 211 -15.77 13.71 17.81
N THR A 212 -15.16 14.07 16.68
CA THR A 212 -15.37 13.37 15.41
C THR A 212 -14.86 11.92 15.47
N TYR A 213 -13.69 11.70 16.07
CA TYR A 213 -13.11 10.37 16.20
C TYR A 213 -13.93 9.47 17.14
N THR A 214 -14.37 9.99 18.29
CA THR A 214 -15.21 9.23 19.22
C THR A 214 -16.61 8.97 18.67
N GLU A 215 -17.18 9.88 17.87
CA GLU A 215 -18.43 9.64 17.15
C GLU A 215 -18.28 8.53 16.10
N ALA A 216 -17.17 8.52 15.35
CA ALA A 216 -16.89 7.47 14.36
C ALA A 216 -16.77 6.09 15.04
N LEU A 217 -16.08 6.00 16.18
CA LEU A 217 -15.96 4.76 16.95
C LEU A 217 -17.27 4.31 17.61
N LYS A 218 -18.22 5.21 17.86
CA LYS A 218 -19.56 4.85 18.35
C LYS A 218 -20.51 4.40 17.24
N ASN A 219 -20.16 4.64 15.98
CA ASN A 219 -20.99 4.28 14.85
C ASN A 219 -20.94 2.75 14.61
N LYS A 220 -22.04 2.06 14.93
CA LYS A 220 -22.17 0.62 14.74
C LYS A 220 -21.94 0.19 13.29
N VAL A 221 -22.39 0.98 12.30
CA VAL A 221 -22.20 0.67 10.88
C VAL A 221 -20.71 0.67 10.52
N PHE A 222 -19.98 1.68 11.01
CA PHE A 222 -18.53 1.77 10.82
C PHE A 222 -17.81 0.58 11.46
N LEU A 223 -18.11 0.26 12.74
CA LEU A 223 -17.49 -0.87 13.42
C LEU A 223 -17.79 -2.21 12.73
N THR A 224 -19.02 -2.43 12.26
CA THR A 224 -19.37 -3.66 11.53
C THR A 224 -18.65 -3.83 10.20
N ALA A 225 -18.14 -2.75 9.61
CA ALA A 225 -17.29 -2.79 8.41
C ALA A 225 -15.80 -2.88 8.75
N LEU A 226 -15.38 -2.24 9.86
CA LEU A 226 -13.99 -2.19 10.31
C LEU A 226 -13.47 -3.58 10.72
N PHE A 227 -14.22 -4.34 11.53
CA PHE A 227 -13.75 -5.64 12.01
C PHE A 227 -13.50 -6.65 10.88
N PRO A 228 -14.43 -6.90 9.95
CA PRO A 228 -14.18 -7.79 8.82
C PRO A 228 -12.97 -7.39 7.99
N TRP A 229 -12.80 -6.08 7.74
CA TRP A 229 -11.67 -5.55 7.00
C TRP A 229 -10.33 -5.74 7.75
N ALA A 230 -10.32 -5.53 9.07
CA ALA A 230 -9.14 -5.75 9.90
C ALA A 230 -8.74 -7.23 9.96
N PHE A 231 -9.70 -8.14 10.09
CA PHE A 231 -9.42 -9.58 10.03
C PHE A 231 -8.95 -10.04 8.66
N PHE A 232 -9.56 -9.50 7.60
CA PHE A 232 -9.14 -9.77 6.23
C PHE A 232 -7.68 -9.35 6.01
N ILE A 233 -7.31 -8.12 6.39
CA ILE A 233 -5.95 -7.63 6.16
C ILE A 233 -4.91 -8.41 6.98
N ALA A 234 -5.23 -8.72 8.24
CA ALA A 234 -4.39 -9.56 9.09
C ALA A 234 -4.16 -10.95 8.46
N GLY A 235 -5.24 -11.60 8.00
CA GLY A 235 -5.16 -12.89 7.32
C GLY A 235 -4.33 -12.82 6.04
N THR A 236 -4.55 -11.80 5.20
CA THR A 236 -3.75 -11.62 3.97
C THR A 236 -2.26 -11.39 4.26
N SER A 237 -1.91 -10.61 5.29
CA SER A 237 -0.52 -10.34 5.64
C SER A 237 0.20 -11.59 6.16
N MET A 238 -0.49 -12.44 6.93
CA MET A 238 0.06 -13.73 7.38
C MET A 238 0.34 -14.65 6.20
N VAL A 239 -0.60 -14.77 5.25
CA VAL A 239 -0.43 -15.59 4.05
C VAL A 239 0.69 -15.05 3.17
N GLN A 240 0.78 -13.73 3.00
CA GLN A 240 1.85 -13.09 2.22
C GLN A 240 3.24 -13.41 2.79
N GLY A 241 3.40 -13.34 4.11
CA GLY A 241 4.64 -13.75 4.78
C GLY A 241 4.93 -15.23 4.62
N ALA A 242 3.95 -16.10 4.90
CA ALA A 242 4.12 -17.55 4.87
C ALA A 242 4.45 -18.11 3.47
N LEU A 243 3.87 -17.53 2.40
CA LEU A 243 4.11 -17.96 1.02
C LEU A 243 5.58 -17.87 0.61
N VAL A 244 6.29 -16.82 1.04
CA VAL A 244 7.72 -16.66 0.73
C VAL A 244 8.53 -17.81 1.33
N TYR A 245 8.28 -18.15 2.59
CA TYR A 245 8.95 -19.26 3.27
C TYR A 245 8.57 -20.62 2.66
N TYR A 246 7.29 -20.82 2.31
CA TYR A 246 6.83 -22.03 1.65
C TYR A 246 7.59 -22.33 0.35
N PHE A 247 7.71 -21.34 -0.54
CA PHE A 247 8.43 -21.54 -1.81
C PHE A 247 9.95 -21.67 -1.64
N THR A 248 10.52 -21.02 -0.62
CA THR A 248 11.97 -21.01 -0.38
C THR A 248 12.44 -22.30 0.29
N TYR A 249 11.72 -22.78 1.31
CA TYR A 249 12.16 -23.89 2.17
C TYR A 249 11.49 -25.23 1.84
N ILE A 250 10.22 -25.24 1.41
CA ILE A 250 9.49 -26.49 1.12
C ILE A 250 9.66 -26.87 -0.36
N PHE A 251 9.52 -25.91 -1.28
CA PHE A 251 9.69 -26.18 -2.71
C PHE A 251 11.14 -26.17 -3.20
N GLY A 252 12.08 -25.62 -2.42
CA GLY A 252 13.51 -25.59 -2.76
C GLY A 252 13.85 -24.81 -4.03
N ASN A 253 12.92 -24.03 -4.57
CA ASN A 253 13.09 -23.28 -5.83
C ASN A 253 12.44 -21.89 -5.73
N GLY A 254 13.26 -20.90 -5.41
CA GLY A 254 12.83 -19.50 -5.28
C GLY A 254 12.25 -18.90 -6.57
N GLY A 255 12.54 -19.45 -7.75
CA GLY A 255 11.95 -19.00 -9.02
C GLY A 255 10.45 -19.26 -9.14
N LEU A 256 9.93 -20.29 -8.46
CA LEU A 256 8.50 -20.60 -8.44
C LEU A 256 7.68 -19.54 -7.69
N PHE A 257 8.28 -18.85 -6.71
CA PHE A 257 7.61 -17.79 -5.98
C PHE A 257 7.20 -16.63 -6.91
N GLN A 258 8.10 -16.19 -7.79
CA GLN A 258 7.80 -15.14 -8.77
C GLN A 258 6.70 -15.60 -9.74
N MET A 259 6.74 -16.85 -10.21
CA MET A 259 5.71 -17.40 -11.09
C MET A 259 4.34 -17.51 -10.39
N ALA A 260 4.32 -17.92 -9.11
CA ALA A 260 3.11 -17.98 -8.30
C ALA A 260 2.53 -16.58 -8.05
N LEU A 261 3.36 -15.58 -7.80
CA LEU A 261 2.93 -14.18 -7.71
C LEU A 261 2.33 -13.69 -9.03
N VAL A 262 2.96 -13.98 -10.17
CA VAL A 262 2.42 -13.61 -11.49
C VAL A 262 1.05 -14.25 -11.71
N LEU A 263 0.91 -15.55 -11.41
CA LEU A 263 -0.35 -16.29 -11.53
C LEU A 263 -1.42 -15.73 -10.60
N LEU A 264 -1.08 -15.42 -9.35
CA LEU A 264 -2.00 -14.82 -8.38
C LEU A 264 -2.50 -13.45 -8.86
N LEU A 265 -1.58 -12.61 -9.33
CA LEU A 265 -1.91 -11.27 -9.85
C LEU A 265 -2.74 -11.37 -11.14
N ALA A 266 -2.37 -12.24 -12.07
CA ALA A 266 -3.14 -12.46 -13.31
C ALA A 266 -4.55 -12.99 -13.01
N THR A 267 -4.68 -13.95 -12.11
CA THR A 267 -5.98 -14.49 -11.69
C THR A 267 -6.83 -13.41 -11.02
N SER A 268 -6.23 -12.58 -10.15
CA SER A 268 -6.94 -11.48 -9.51
C SER A 268 -7.51 -10.50 -10.55
N LEU A 269 -6.72 -10.14 -11.57
CA LEU A 269 -7.12 -9.22 -12.63
C LEU A 269 -8.29 -9.78 -13.47
N LEU A 270 -8.24 -11.08 -13.79
CA LEU A 270 -9.30 -11.78 -14.53
C LEU A 270 -10.58 -11.92 -13.71
N CYS A 271 -10.47 -12.05 -12.39
CA CYS A 271 -11.62 -12.14 -11.50
C CYS A 271 -12.33 -10.81 -11.26
N ILE A 272 -11.68 -9.65 -11.44
CA ILE A 272 -12.30 -8.33 -11.27
C ILE A 272 -13.59 -8.16 -12.10
N PRO A 273 -13.60 -8.32 -13.44
CA PRO A 273 -14.82 -8.13 -14.24
C PRO A 273 -15.90 -9.16 -13.92
N ILE A 274 -15.52 -10.37 -13.51
CA ILE A 274 -16.44 -11.42 -13.08
C ILE A 274 -17.16 -10.99 -11.82
N TRP A 275 -16.41 -10.52 -10.81
CA TRP A 275 -16.97 -10.04 -9.55
C TRP A 275 -17.83 -8.79 -9.70
N VAL A 276 -17.49 -7.89 -10.62
CA VAL A 276 -18.34 -6.72 -10.94
C VAL A 276 -19.71 -7.19 -11.43
N LYS A 277 -19.76 -8.09 -12.43
CA LYS A 277 -21.02 -8.65 -12.96
C LYS A 277 -21.82 -9.42 -11.91
N ILE A 278 -21.15 -10.16 -11.03
CA ILE A 278 -21.80 -10.86 -9.92
C ILE A 278 -22.38 -9.84 -8.92
N SER A 279 -21.64 -8.77 -8.60
CA SER A 279 -22.08 -7.74 -7.65
C SER A 279 -23.32 -6.98 -8.08
N GLU A 280 -23.55 -6.85 -9.39
CA GLU A 280 -24.77 -6.27 -9.96
C GLU A 280 -26.01 -7.16 -9.74
N ARG A 281 -25.81 -8.49 -9.64
CA ARG A 281 -26.92 -9.46 -9.49
C ARG A 281 -27.28 -9.78 -8.04
N ILE A 282 -26.28 -10.03 -7.19
CA ILE A 282 -26.49 -10.50 -5.81
C ILE A 282 -26.23 -9.43 -4.74
N GLY A 283 -25.76 -8.25 -5.16
CA GLY A 283 -25.42 -7.14 -4.27
C GLY A 283 -24.06 -7.31 -3.56
N LYS A 284 -23.43 -6.18 -3.21
CA LYS A 284 -22.07 -6.12 -2.66
C LYS A 284 -21.90 -6.86 -1.32
N LYS A 285 -22.92 -6.85 -0.46
CA LYS A 285 -22.86 -7.54 0.85
C LYS A 285 -22.72 -9.05 0.67
N ALA A 286 -23.51 -9.64 -0.23
CA ALA A 286 -23.43 -11.07 -0.53
C ALA A 286 -22.08 -11.41 -1.19
N CYS A 287 -21.64 -10.60 -2.17
CA CYS A 287 -20.31 -10.79 -2.78
C CYS A 287 -19.18 -10.76 -1.76
N TYR A 288 -19.21 -9.81 -0.83
CA TYR A 288 -18.19 -9.67 0.21
C TYR A 288 -18.18 -10.90 1.13
N MET A 289 -19.34 -11.40 1.56
CA MET A 289 -19.44 -12.60 2.39
C MET A 289 -18.94 -13.85 1.66
N ILE A 290 -19.31 -14.03 0.39
CA ILE A 290 -18.85 -15.16 -0.43
C ILE A 290 -17.33 -15.07 -0.64
N GLY A 291 -16.81 -13.89 -0.97
CA GLY A 291 -15.37 -13.67 -1.17
C GLY A 291 -14.55 -13.98 0.08
N MET A 292 -15.01 -13.53 1.25
CA MET A 292 -14.38 -13.88 2.54
C MET A 292 -14.45 -15.39 2.82
N GLY A 293 -15.57 -16.04 2.48
CA GLY A 293 -15.73 -17.49 2.61
C GLY A 293 -14.75 -18.27 1.72
N ILE A 294 -14.64 -17.90 0.44
CA ILE A 294 -13.70 -18.52 -0.51
C ILE A 294 -12.26 -18.36 0.00
N MET A 295 -11.89 -17.16 0.46
CA MET A 295 -10.56 -16.92 1.00
C MET A 295 -10.31 -17.77 2.25
N GLY A 296 -11.26 -17.84 3.19
CA GLY A 296 -11.14 -18.65 4.40
C GLY A 296 -10.91 -20.13 4.09
N VAL A 297 -11.70 -20.69 3.17
CA VAL A 297 -11.52 -22.08 2.71
C VAL A 297 -10.17 -22.25 2.01
N GLY A 298 -9.77 -21.32 1.15
CA GLY A 298 -8.49 -21.37 0.45
C GLY A 298 -7.29 -21.38 1.40
N VAL A 299 -7.32 -20.53 2.44
CA VAL A 299 -6.26 -20.50 3.47
C VAL A 299 -6.24 -21.79 4.30
N MET A 300 -7.41 -22.33 4.65
CA MET A 300 -7.51 -23.59 5.40
C MET A 300 -6.99 -24.79 4.60
N VAL A 301 -7.31 -24.84 3.31
CA VAL A 301 -6.78 -25.85 2.38
C VAL A 301 -5.26 -25.71 2.27
N PHE A 302 -4.74 -24.48 2.11
CA PHE A 302 -3.30 -24.22 2.05
C PHE A 302 -2.59 -24.64 3.33
N SER A 303 -3.15 -24.34 4.50
CA SER A 303 -2.53 -24.70 5.78
C SER A 303 -2.53 -26.21 6.06
N LEU A 304 -3.55 -26.94 5.61
CA LEU A 304 -3.68 -28.37 5.88
C LEU A 304 -3.00 -29.25 4.83
N LEU A 305 -3.00 -28.83 3.56
CA LEU A 305 -2.43 -29.61 2.46
C LEU A 305 -1.05 -29.11 2.02
N GLY A 306 -0.58 -27.96 2.51
CA GLY A 306 0.72 -27.40 2.14
C GLY A 306 1.88 -28.34 2.43
N GLU A 307 1.85 -29.06 3.55
CA GLU A 307 2.90 -30.05 3.88
C GLU A 307 2.84 -31.30 2.98
N ILE A 308 1.67 -31.63 2.43
CA ILE A 308 1.45 -32.85 1.61
C ILE A 308 1.77 -32.60 0.13
N ILE A 309 1.68 -31.34 -0.33
CA ILE A 309 1.86 -30.95 -1.75
C ILE A 309 3.32 -30.51 -2.03
N GLY A 310 4.14 -30.33 -1.01
CA GLY A 310 5.57 -30.04 -1.16
C GLY A 310 6.34 -31.22 -1.79
N PRO A 311 7.33 -30.98 -2.65
CA PRO A 311 8.14 -32.03 -3.30
C PRO A 311 9.06 -32.80 -2.32
N THR A 312 8.93 -32.57 -1.01
CA THR A 312 9.66 -33.23 0.07
C THR A 312 8.78 -34.17 0.92
N ALA A 313 7.65 -34.62 0.37
CA ALA A 313 6.88 -35.77 0.85
C ALA A 313 7.21 -37.04 0.04
#